data_AF-A0A7Y2ED96-F1
#
_entry.id   AF-A0A7Y2ED96-F1
#
_cell.length_a   1.000
_cell.length_b   1.000
_cell.length_c   1.000
_cell.angle_alpha   90.00
_cell.angle_beta   90.00
_cell.angle_gamma   90.00
#
_symmetry.space_group_name_H-M   'P 1'
#
loop_
_entity.id
_entity.type
_entity.pdbx_description
1 polymer ?
#
loop_
_entity_poly.entity_id
_entity_poly.type
_entity_poly.pdbx_seq_one_letter_code
_entity_poly.pdbx_strand_id
1 'polypeptide(L)'
;MLPIARAEGCLLYDMEGKAYIDGISSWYTSMYGHCNPRITSRVAEQMSTLDQVVFSGFTHAPAVQLAEELLEVLPGNQSKIFYSDNGSTSVEIGIKMALQYHFNRGEKRPVLLAFEDGFHGDTFGAMSVSGLSVYNGPFEDF
;
A
#
# COMPACT_ATOMS: atom_id res chain seq x y z
N MET A 1 -23.01 -11.92 4.18
CA MET A 1 -21.55 -11.86 4.40
C MET A 1 -21.09 -13.28 4.71
N LEU A 2 -19.98 -13.74 4.13
CA LEU A 2 -19.43 -15.08 4.37
C LEU A 2 -18.41 -14.99 5.52
N PRO A 3 -18.70 -15.52 6.73
CA PRO A 3 -17.72 -15.51 7.82
C PRO A 3 -16.61 -16.53 7.57
N ILE A 4 -15.35 -16.10 7.72
CA ILE A 4 -14.18 -16.96 7.57
C ILE A 4 -13.55 -17.20 8.95
N ALA A 5 -13.35 -18.47 9.30
CA ALA A 5 -12.80 -18.90 10.58
C ALA A 5 -11.26 -19.01 10.57
N ARG A 6 -10.70 -19.48 9.45
CA ARG A 6 -9.26 -19.62 9.24
C ARG A 6 -8.93 -19.61 7.75
N ALA A 7 -7.65 -19.46 7.44
CA ALA A 7 -7.15 -19.52 6.07
C ALA A 7 -5.77 -20.19 6.03
N GLU A 8 -5.44 -20.83 4.91
CA GLU A 8 -4.16 -21.51 4.70
C GLU A 8 -3.86 -21.61 3.21
N GLY A 9 -2.70 -21.11 2.77
CA GLY A 9 -2.35 -21.12 1.35
C GLY A 9 -3.38 -20.33 0.54
N CYS A 10 -3.96 -20.94 -0.50
CA CYS A 10 -5.01 -20.30 -1.31
C CYS A 10 -6.44 -20.56 -0.81
N LEU A 11 -6.61 -21.15 0.39
CA LEU A 11 -7.92 -21.56 0.89
C LEU A 11 -8.38 -20.70 2.08
N LEU A 12 -9.65 -20.33 2.04
CA LEU A 12 -10.42 -19.77 3.15
C LEU A 12 -11.38 -20.85 3.67
N TYR A 13 -11.58 -20.92 4.98
CA TYR A 13 -12.49 -21.89 5.60
C TYR A 13 -13.56 -21.15 6.40
N ASP A 14 -14.84 -21.44 6.16
CA ASP A 14 -15.93 -20.88 6.97
C ASP A 14 -16.02 -21.51 8.37
N MET A 15 -17.01 -21.08 9.16
CA MET A 15 -17.20 -21.53 10.54
C MET A 15 -17.58 -23.01 10.64
N GLU A 16 -18.16 -23.57 9.57
CA GLU A 16 -18.52 -24.98 9.42
C GLU A 16 -17.37 -25.81 8.82
N GLY A 17 -16.25 -25.19 8.47
CA GLY A 17 -15.06 -25.86 7.94
C GLY A 17 -15.07 -26.10 6.44
N LYS A 18 -16.05 -25.57 5.69
CA LYS A 18 -16.07 -25.66 4.23
C LYS A 18 -15.01 -24.74 3.64
N ALA A 19 -14.25 -25.27 2.68
CA ALA A 19 -13.15 -24.56 2.02
C ALA A 19 -13.63 -23.78 0.77
N TYR A 20 -13.01 -22.63 0.55
CA TYR A 20 -13.20 -21.75 -0.60
C TYR A 20 -11.82 -21.39 -1.17
N ILE A 21 -11.67 -21.44 -2.49
CA ILE A 21 -10.46 -20.92 -3.14
C ILE A 21 -10.55 -19.40 -3.15
N ASP A 22 -9.52 -18.73 -2.62
CA ASP A 22 -9.35 -17.29 -2.76
C ASP A 22 -8.85 -16.96 -4.18
N GLY A 23 -9.80 -16.84 -5.12
CA GLY A 23 -9.53 -16.58 -6.52
C GLY A 23 -8.99 -15.17 -6.83
N ILE A 24 -8.94 -14.28 -5.84
CA ILE A 24 -8.51 -12.88 -6.00
C ILE A 24 -7.36 -12.51 -5.07
N SER A 25 -6.79 -13.48 -4.34
CA SER A 25 -5.74 -13.25 -3.33
C SER A 25 -6.11 -12.14 -2.34
N SER A 26 -7.36 -12.12 -1.88
CA SER A 26 -7.91 -11.14 -0.95
C SER A 26 -7.59 -9.71 -1.40
N TRP A 27 -8.05 -9.41 -2.61
CA TRP A 27 -7.80 -8.14 -3.28
C TRP A 27 -6.31 -7.91 -3.58
N TYR A 28 -5.69 -8.91 -4.19
CA TYR A 28 -4.31 -8.88 -4.72
C TYR A 28 -3.20 -8.74 -3.65
N THR A 29 -3.50 -8.97 -2.37
CA THR A 29 -2.55 -8.79 -1.26
C THR A 29 -1.90 -10.08 -0.77
N SER A 30 -2.60 -11.20 -0.83
CA SER A 30 -2.15 -12.49 -0.25
C SER A 30 -1.34 -13.35 -1.23
N MET A 31 -0.34 -12.73 -1.88
CA MET A 31 0.45 -13.34 -2.96
C MET A 31 1.23 -14.61 -2.56
N TYR A 32 1.61 -14.74 -1.30
CA TYR A 32 2.33 -15.91 -0.76
C TYR A 32 1.41 -16.88 -0.02
N GLY A 33 0.10 -16.74 -0.22
CA GLY A 33 -0.93 -17.48 0.49
C GLY A 33 -1.20 -16.93 1.90
N HIS A 34 -2.38 -17.26 2.39
CA HIS A 34 -2.84 -16.95 3.74
C HIS A 34 -2.04 -17.70 4.80
N CYS A 35 -1.81 -17.02 5.93
CA CYS A 35 -1.15 -17.58 7.10
C CYS A 35 0.21 -18.24 6.80
N ASN A 36 0.97 -17.72 5.83
CA ASN A 36 2.29 -18.23 5.47
C ASN A 36 3.22 -18.29 6.70
N PRO A 37 3.68 -19.48 7.13
CA PRO A 37 4.42 -19.64 8.38
C PRO A 37 5.68 -18.81 8.48
N ARG A 38 6.37 -18.56 7.35
CA ARG A 38 7.58 -17.74 7.31
C ARG A 38 7.25 -16.26 7.57
N ILE A 39 6.15 -15.75 7.02
CA ILE A 39 5.75 -14.35 7.20
C ILE A 39 5.21 -14.15 8.62
N THR A 40 4.26 -14.99 9.05
CA THR A 40 3.59 -14.83 10.34
C THR A 40 4.55 -14.98 11.51
N SER A 41 5.51 -15.91 11.44
CA SER A 41 6.50 -16.07 12.52
C SER A 41 7.40 -14.83 12.67
N ARG A 42 7.82 -14.21 11.56
CA ARG A 42 8.69 -13.03 11.57
C ARG A 42 7.96 -11.78 12.03
N VAL A 43 6.70 -11.62 11.65
CA VAL A 43 5.84 -10.54 12.16
C VAL A 43 5.67 -10.67 13.67
N ALA A 44 5.36 -11.87 14.18
CA ALA A 44 5.18 -12.11 15.61
C ALA A 44 6.46 -11.85 16.43
N GLU A 45 7.61 -12.31 15.92
CA GLU A 45 8.93 -12.08 16.52
C GLU A 45 9.27 -10.58 16.58
N GLN A 46 9.09 -9.86 15.47
CA GLN A 46 9.34 -8.43 15.41
C GLN A 46 8.41 -7.67 16.38
N MET A 47 7.12 -7.97 16.38
CA MET A 47 6.14 -7.32 17.26
C MET A 47 6.46 -7.54 18.75
N SER A 48 7.03 -8.69 19.10
CA SER A 48 7.47 -8.99 20.48
C SER A 48 8.79 -8.30 20.86
N THR A 49 9.54 -7.82 19.87
CA THR A 49 10.84 -7.16 20.05
C THR A 49 10.71 -5.63 20.02
N LEU A 50 10.02 -5.11 18.99
CA LEU A 50 9.75 -3.70 18.76
C LEU A 50 8.54 -3.60 17.81
N ASP A 51 7.43 -3.06 18.34
CA ASP A 51 6.16 -2.89 17.65
C ASP A 51 6.14 -1.66 16.74
N GLN A 52 6.33 -0.46 17.29
CA GLN A 52 6.26 0.79 16.55
C GLN A 52 7.17 1.86 17.17
N VAL A 53 7.93 2.54 16.32
CA VAL A 53 8.63 3.78 16.67
C VAL A 53 8.54 4.76 15.51
N VAL A 54 8.41 6.05 15.82
CA VAL A 54 8.31 7.10 14.80
C VAL A 54 9.65 7.32 14.09
N PHE A 55 9.65 7.53 12.77
CA PHE A 55 10.87 7.86 12.00
C PHE A 55 11.39 9.30 12.23
N SER A 56 10.79 10.05 13.15
CA SER A 56 11.20 11.41 13.50
C SER A 56 12.40 11.39 14.45
N GLY A 57 13.58 11.07 13.91
CA GLY A 57 14.83 10.97 14.66
C GLY A 57 15.17 9.56 15.14
N PHE A 58 14.31 8.57 14.87
CA PHE A 58 14.59 7.15 15.13
C PHE A 58 14.57 6.35 13.83
N THR A 59 15.18 5.17 13.87
CA THR A 59 15.17 4.18 12.79
C THR A 59 15.29 2.78 13.40
N HIS A 60 15.14 1.74 12.60
CA HIS A 60 15.29 0.35 13.01
C HIS A 60 15.75 -0.52 11.85
N ALA A 61 16.46 -1.61 12.17
CA ALA A 61 17.10 -2.48 11.17
C ALA A 61 16.13 -3.02 10.09
N PRO A 62 14.89 -3.48 10.41
CA PRO A 62 13.97 -3.96 9.38
C PRO A 62 13.64 -2.93 8.28
N ALA A 63 13.47 -1.65 8.64
CA ALA A 63 13.15 -0.61 7.65
C ALA A 63 14.35 -0.26 6.76
N VAL A 64 15.58 -0.35 7.31
CA VAL A 64 16.81 -0.15 6.53
C VAL A 64 17.01 -1.30 5.55
N GLN A 65 16.93 -2.55 6.03
CA GLN A 65 17.08 -3.75 5.21
C GLN A 65 16.06 -3.80 4.07
N LEU A 66 14.78 -3.53 4.38
CA LEU A 66 13.74 -3.48 3.35
C LEU A 66 14.03 -2.40 2.29
N ALA A 67 14.52 -1.23 2.70
CA ALA A 67 14.85 -0.16 1.75
C ALA A 67 16.02 -0.56 0.85
N GLU A 68 17.05 -1.18 1.41
CA GLU A 68 18.22 -1.68 0.66
C GLU A 68 17.81 -2.76 -0.34
N GLU A 69 17.06 -3.78 0.09
CA GLU A 69 16.58 -4.86 -0.79
C GLU A 69 15.66 -4.35 -1.90
N LEU A 70 14.76 -3.39 -1.60
CA LEU A 70 13.90 -2.79 -2.62
C LEU A 70 14.71 -2.02 -3.67
N LEU A 71 15.73 -1.27 -3.27
CA LEU A 71 16.55 -0.50 -4.21
C LEU A 71 17.32 -1.39 -5.19
N GLU A 72 17.61 -2.66 -4.84
CA GLU A 72 18.25 -3.61 -5.76
C GLU A 72 17.32 -4.07 -6.90
N VAL A 73 16.00 -4.11 -6.68
CA VAL A 73 15.02 -4.57 -7.68
C VAL A 73 14.30 -3.45 -8.42
N LEU A 74 14.38 -2.21 -7.92
CA LEU A 74 13.79 -1.04 -8.54
C LEU A 74 14.63 -0.54 -9.73
N PRO A 75 14.01 0.19 -10.68
CA PRO A 75 14.75 0.85 -11.75
C PRO A 75 15.84 1.79 -11.21
N GLY A 76 17.03 1.80 -11.84
CA GLY A 76 18.20 2.53 -11.35
C GLY A 76 18.09 4.07 -11.32
N ASN A 77 16.96 4.63 -11.74
CA ASN A 77 16.64 6.05 -11.55
C ASN A 77 15.97 6.35 -10.20
N GLN A 78 15.85 5.36 -9.32
CA GLN A 78 15.29 5.47 -7.98
C GLN A 78 16.41 5.26 -6.94
N SER A 79 16.43 6.08 -5.90
CA SER A 79 17.55 6.09 -4.94
C SER A 79 17.14 6.23 -3.47
N LYS A 80 15.83 6.37 -3.20
CA LYS A 80 15.27 6.61 -1.86
C LYS A 80 13.90 5.94 -1.74
N ILE A 81 13.60 5.45 -0.55
CA ILE A 81 12.30 4.88 -0.17
C ILE A 81 11.65 5.79 0.86
N PHE A 82 10.35 6.06 0.68
CA PHE A 82 9.50 6.72 1.66
C PHE A 82 8.35 5.77 2.00
N TYR A 83 8.19 5.43 3.28
CA TYR A 83 7.19 4.47 3.72
C TYR A 83 5.83 5.12 3.98
N SER A 84 4.77 4.37 3.68
CA SER A 84 3.38 4.70 4.01
C SER A 84 2.63 3.40 4.35
N ASP A 85 1.41 3.54 4.85
CA ASP A 85 0.58 2.44 5.35
C ASP A 85 -0.30 1.80 4.28
N ASN A 86 -0.67 2.53 3.22
CA ASN A 86 -1.50 2.00 2.15
C ASN A 86 -1.23 2.67 0.79
N GLY A 87 -1.93 2.19 -0.25
CA GLY A 87 -1.77 2.69 -1.62
C GLY A 87 -2.21 4.15 -1.78
N SER A 88 -3.37 4.52 -1.23
CA SER A 88 -3.92 5.88 -1.33
C SER A 88 -2.97 6.91 -0.71
N THR A 89 -2.46 6.64 0.50
CA THR A 89 -1.53 7.54 1.19
C THR A 89 -0.17 7.60 0.49
N SER A 90 0.28 6.52 -0.15
CA SER A 90 1.45 6.53 -1.02
C SER A 90 1.27 7.47 -2.23
N VAL A 91 0.09 7.48 -2.85
CA VAL A 91 -0.25 8.40 -3.95
C VAL A 91 -0.29 9.85 -3.47
N GLU A 92 -0.91 10.13 -2.33
CA GLU A 92 -0.93 11.47 -1.72
C GLU A 92 0.50 12.02 -1.49
N ILE A 93 1.40 11.17 -0.98
CA ILE A 93 2.81 11.52 -0.82
C ILE A 93 3.45 11.83 -2.17
N GLY A 94 3.21 10.99 -3.19
CA GLY A 94 3.70 11.21 -4.56
C GLY A 94 3.23 12.54 -5.16
N ILE A 95 1.94 12.86 -5.03
CA ILE A 95 1.36 14.13 -5.46
C ILE A 95 2.06 15.30 -4.77
N LYS A 96 2.20 15.24 -3.44
CA LYS A 96 2.88 16.30 -2.67
C LYS A 96 4.33 16.46 -3.07
N MET A 97 5.06 15.36 -3.26
CA MET A 97 6.46 15.40 -3.70
C MET A 97 6.61 16.04 -5.09
N ALA A 98 5.73 15.71 -6.05
CA ALA A 98 5.75 16.28 -7.39
C ALA A 98 5.46 17.79 -7.39
N LEU A 99 4.43 18.22 -6.65
CA LEU A 99 4.09 19.64 -6.50
C LEU A 99 5.20 20.41 -5.78
N GLN A 100 5.74 19.84 -4.69
CA GLN A 100 6.80 20.47 -3.90
C GLN A 100 8.12 20.57 -4.68
N TYR A 101 8.42 19.59 -5.54
CA TYR A 101 9.58 19.66 -6.43
C TYR A 101 9.57 20.94 -7.29
N HIS A 102 8.44 21.25 -7.94
CA HIS A 102 8.29 22.46 -8.74
C HIS A 102 8.29 23.73 -7.89
N PHE A 103 7.60 23.70 -6.74
CA PHE A 103 7.61 24.81 -5.79
C PHE A 103 9.04 25.20 -5.37
N ASN A 104 9.87 24.22 -5.03
CA ASN A 104 11.27 24.44 -4.63
C ASN A 104 12.13 25.05 -5.76
N ARG A 105 11.68 24.96 -7.01
CA ARG A 105 12.32 25.56 -8.18
C ARG A 105 11.75 26.94 -8.54
N GLY A 106 10.80 27.45 -7.76
CA GLY A 106 10.08 28.69 -8.07
C GLY A 106 9.04 28.54 -9.19
N GLU A 107 8.67 27.30 -9.55
CA GLU A 107 7.69 26.99 -10.59
C GLU A 107 6.35 26.60 -9.93
N LYS A 108 5.22 27.00 -10.54
CA LYS A 108 3.88 26.54 -10.13
C LYS A 108 3.28 25.66 -11.22
N ARG A 109 3.32 24.34 -11.03
CA ARG A 109 2.77 23.34 -11.95
C ARG A 109 1.69 22.50 -11.24
N PRO A 110 0.45 23.01 -11.14
CA PRO A 110 -0.60 22.40 -10.31
C PRO A 110 -1.40 21.30 -11.05
N VAL A 111 -1.21 21.16 -12.36
CA VAL A 111 -1.99 20.21 -13.17
C VAL A 111 -1.41 18.81 -13.01
N LEU A 112 -2.25 17.88 -12.60
CA LEU A 112 -1.99 16.45 -12.58
C LEU A 112 -2.76 15.81 -13.75
N LEU A 113 -2.16 14.81 -14.39
CA LEU A 113 -2.79 14.05 -15.47
C LEU A 113 -3.08 12.65 -14.95
N ALA A 114 -4.32 12.20 -15.15
CA ALA A 114 -4.79 10.87 -14.85
C ALA A 114 -5.44 10.26 -16.08
N PHE A 115 -5.52 8.93 -16.12
CA PHE A 115 -6.19 8.20 -17.19
C PHE A 115 -7.62 7.86 -16.80
N GLU A 116 -8.51 7.85 -17.78
CA GLU A 116 -9.84 7.24 -17.65
C GLU A 116 -9.69 5.78 -17.18
N ASP A 117 -10.65 5.31 -16.38
CA ASP A 117 -10.66 3.99 -15.73
C ASP A 117 -9.46 3.70 -14.79
N GLY A 118 -8.62 4.70 -14.50
CA GLY A 118 -7.52 4.58 -13.54
C GLY A 118 -8.01 4.50 -12.08
N PHE A 119 -7.33 3.72 -11.24
CA PHE A 119 -7.60 3.63 -9.81
C PHE A 119 -6.32 3.92 -9.01
N HIS A 120 -6.37 4.95 -8.16
CA HIS A 120 -5.23 5.37 -7.34
C HIS A 120 -5.55 5.37 -5.83
N GLY A 121 -6.76 5.00 -5.44
CA GLY A 121 -7.19 4.88 -4.04
C GLY A 121 -8.30 5.88 -3.65
N ASP A 122 -8.68 5.83 -2.38
CA ASP A 122 -9.94 6.40 -1.88
C ASP A 122 -9.75 7.66 -1.01
N THR A 123 -8.53 8.17 -0.83
CA THR A 123 -8.32 9.50 -0.24
C THR A 123 -8.59 10.59 -1.27
N PHE A 124 -8.93 11.82 -0.86
CA PHE A 124 -9.31 12.88 -1.81
C PHE A 124 -8.25 13.17 -2.89
N GLY A 125 -6.97 13.23 -2.53
CA GLY A 125 -5.91 13.42 -3.51
C GLY A 125 -5.78 12.24 -4.47
N ALA A 126 -5.87 11.00 -3.96
CA ALA A 126 -5.86 9.79 -4.76
C ALA A 126 -7.08 9.69 -5.71
N MET A 127 -8.27 10.01 -5.22
CA MET A 127 -9.49 10.07 -6.03
C MET A 127 -9.41 11.15 -7.10
N SER A 128 -8.81 12.31 -6.81
CA SER A 128 -8.65 13.41 -7.77
C SER A 128 -7.75 13.06 -8.96
N VAL A 129 -6.90 12.04 -8.80
CA VAL A 129 -6.07 11.49 -9.87
C VAL A 129 -6.53 10.11 -10.32
N SER A 130 -7.76 9.71 -10.00
CA SER A 130 -8.41 8.49 -10.49
C SER A 130 -9.45 8.80 -11.56
N GLY A 131 -9.84 7.80 -12.34
CA GLY A 131 -10.99 7.90 -13.23
C GLY A 131 -12.30 8.02 -12.44
N LEU A 132 -13.30 8.68 -13.02
CA LEU A 132 -14.63 8.78 -12.42
C LEU A 132 -15.28 7.39 -12.36
N SER A 133 -15.81 7.02 -11.20
CA SER A 133 -16.36 5.71 -10.93
C SER A 133 -17.48 5.79 -9.89
N VAL A 134 -18.12 4.65 -9.61
CA VAL A 134 -19.12 4.55 -8.54
C VAL A 134 -18.55 4.87 -7.14
N TYR A 135 -17.22 4.80 -6.96
CA TYR A 135 -16.56 4.99 -5.67
C TYR A 135 -16.30 6.46 -5.35
N ASN A 136 -15.94 7.26 -6.36
CA ASN A 136 -15.59 8.68 -6.21
C ASN A 136 -16.60 9.65 -6.82
N GLY A 137 -17.56 9.19 -7.62
CA GLY A 137 -18.58 10.02 -8.26
C GLY A 137 -19.36 10.93 -7.30
N PRO A 138 -19.80 10.48 -6.11
CA PRO A 138 -20.45 11.36 -5.13
C PRO A 138 -19.60 12.53 -4.62
N PHE A 139 -18.29 12.52 -4.88
CA PHE A 139 -17.33 13.53 -4.45
C PHE A 139 -16.81 14.40 -5.60
N GLU A 140 -17.31 14.25 -6.83
CA GLU A 140 -16.81 14.97 -8.02
C GLU A 140 -16.80 16.50 -7.85
N ASP A 141 -17.77 17.04 -7.12
CA ASP A 141 -17.92 18.48 -6.89
C ASP A 141 -17.08 19.03 -5.71
N PHE A 142 -16.28 18.20 -5.02
CA PHE A 142 -15.49 18.54 -3.84
C PHE A 142 -13.98 18.41 -4.05
#